data_AF-A0A1Y4S279-F1
#
_entry.id   AF-A0A1Y4S279-F1
#
_cell.length_a   1.000
_cell.length_b   1.000
_cell.length_c   1.000
_cell.angle_alpha   90.00
_cell.angle_beta   90.00
_cell.angle_gamma   90.00
#
_symmetry.space_group_name_H-M   'P 1'
#
loop_
_entity.id
_entity.type
_entity.pdbx_description
1 polymer ?
#
loop_
_entity_poly.entity_id
_entity_poly.type
_entity_poly.pdbx_seq_one_letter_code
_entity_poly.pdbx_strand_id
1 'polypeptide(L)'
;MKTLLKDLYNCFYTPPEFSEQKQEVEECHQALIKALEKPERRLVLRIMDAQSLMAEERSMDSFISGFEPAWQLSAELNQYEKERSVSRCTTKRSGALSMSGKEEAT
;
A
#
# COMPACT_ATOMS: atom_id res chain seq x y z
N MET A 1 9.26 -17.37 6.65
CA MET A 1 8.68 -16.36 5.72
C MET A 1 7.28 -15.94 6.11
N LYS A 2 6.32 -16.86 6.30
CA LYS A 2 4.94 -16.50 6.70
C LYS A 2 4.85 -15.75 8.04
N THR A 3 5.71 -16.09 9.01
CA THR A 3 5.81 -15.38 10.29
C THR A 3 6.32 -13.96 10.10
N LEU A 4 7.46 -13.78 9.44
CA LEU A 4 8.05 -12.46 9.16
C LEU A 4 7.10 -11.50 8.43
N LEU A 5 6.36 -11.97 7.42
CA LEU A 5 5.39 -11.14 6.70
C LEU A 5 4.22 -10.70 7.59
N LYS A 6 3.73 -11.60 8.46
CA LYS A 6 2.67 -11.29 9.41
C LYS A 6 3.15 -10.31 10.47
N ASP A 7 4.37 -10.48 10.95
CA ASP A 7 4.97 -9.57 11.94
C ASP A 7 5.15 -8.17 11.34
N LEU A 8 5.62 -8.08 10.10
CA LEU A 8 5.73 -6.82 9.35
C LEU A 8 4.36 -6.15 9.17
N TYR A 9 3.34 -6.90 8.76
CA TYR A 9 1.97 -6.38 8.64
C TYR A 9 1.47 -5.82 9.98
N ASN A 10 1.64 -6.57 11.08
CA ASN A 10 1.21 -6.12 12.40
C ASN A 10 1.96 -4.87 12.89
N CYS A 11 3.19 -4.63 12.43
CA CYS A 11 3.93 -3.41 12.75
C CYS A 11 3.40 -2.17 12.02
N PHE A 12 2.88 -2.32 10.80
CA PHE A 12 2.44 -1.19 9.97
C PHE A 12 0.93 -0.99 9.93
N TYR A 13 0.14 -2.02 10.23
CA TYR A 13 -1.31 -1.95 10.22
C TYR A 13 -1.86 -1.80 11.64
N THR A 14 -2.43 -0.65 11.92
CA THR A 14 -3.32 -0.44 13.06
C THR A 14 -4.75 -0.37 12.52
N PRO A 15 -5.63 -1.31 12.88
CA PRO A 15 -7.03 -1.23 12.49
C PRO A 15 -7.63 0.12 12.92
N PRO A 16 -8.34 0.83 12.03
CA PRO A 16 -9.04 2.04 12.42
C PRO A 16 -10.14 1.74 13.44
N GLU A 17 -10.23 2.59 14.46
CA GLU A 17 -11.30 2.53 15.45
C GLU A 17 -12.55 3.23 14.90
N PHE A 18 -13.69 2.58 15.05
CA PHE A 18 -14.98 3.06 14.53
C PHE A 18 -16.05 3.15 15.63
N SER A 19 -15.67 3.52 16.85
CA SER A 19 -16.58 3.52 18.00
C SER A 19 -17.81 4.42 17.78
N GLU A 20 -17.61 5.63 17.29
CA GLU A 20 -18.66 6.60 17.00
C GLU A 20 -19.60 6.09 15.90
N GLN A 21 -19.05 5.60 14.79
CA GLN A 21 -19.83 5.09 13.66
C GLN A 21 -20.61 3.83 14.05
N LYS A 22 -20.03 2.95 14.87
CA LYS A 22 -20.73 1.76 15.39
C LYS A 22 -21.92 2.15 16.26
N GLN A 23 -21.74 3.17 17.12
CA GLN A 23 -22.83 3.69 17.94
C GLN A 23 -23.93 4.32 17.07
N GLU A 24 -23.56 5.15 16.09
CA GLU A 24 -24.49 5.77 15.15
C GLU A 24 -25.30 4.74 14.37
N VAL A 25 -24.66 3.66 13.89
CA VAL A 25 -25.35 2.56 13.19
C VAL A 25 -26.40 1.90 14.08
N GLU A 26 -26.10 1.66 15.35
CA GLU A 26 -27.06 1.06 16.29
C GLU A 26 -28.23 2.01 16.58
N GLU A 27 -27.96 3.29 16.83
CA GLU A 27 -28.99 4.31 17.06
C GLU A 27 -29.92 4.45 15.84
N CYS A 28 -29.34 4.49 14.65
CA CYS A 28 -30.07 4.54 13.39
C CYS A 28 -30.89 3.26 13.16
N HIS A 29 -30.34 2.08 13.46
CA HIS A 29 -31.07 0.82 13.38
C HIS A 29 -32.30 0.81 14.30
N GLN A 30 -32.16 1.29 15.53
CA GLN A 30 -33.29 1.43 16.46
C GLN A 30 -34.34 2.45 15.97
N ALA A 31 -33.91 3.56 15.37
CA ALA A 31 -34.81 4.53 14.77
C ALA A 31 -35.60 3.92 13.60
N LEU A 32 -34.94 3.15 12.72
CA LEU A 32 -35.59 2.46 11.61
C LEU A 32 -36.65 1.46 12.09
N ILE A 33 -36.38 0.71 13.18
CA ILE A 33 -37.37 -0.20 13.79
C ILE A 33 -38.65 0.53 14.20
N LYS A 34 -38.53 1.77 14.70
CA LYS A 34 -39.67 2.58 15.18
C LYS A 34 -40.44 3.25 14.04
N ALA A 35 -39.75 3.59 12.94
CA ALA A 35 -40.32 4.39 11.85
C ALA A 35 -40.89 3.57 10.69
N LEU A 36 -40.38 2.35 10.45
CA LEU A 36 -40.67 1.57 9.24
C LEU A 36 -41.16 0.16 9.55
N GLU A 37 -42.03 -0.38 8.69
CA GLU A 37 -42.42 -1.78 8.78
C GLU A 37 -41.28 -2.71 8.33
N LYS A 38 -41.50 -4.02 8.49
CA LYS A 38 -40.48 -5.03 8.18
C LYS A 38 -40.01 -5.05 6.71
N PRO A 39 -40.89 -4.91 5.69
CA PRO A 39 -40.44 -4.95 4.30
C PRO A 39 -39.58 -3.73 3.91
N GLU A 40 -39.91 -2.53 4.36
CA GLU A 40 -39.17 -1.30 4.07
C GLU A 40 -37.79 -1.33 4.72
N ARG A 41 -37.70 -1.77 5.99
CA ARG A 41 -36.40 -1.95 6.66
C ARG A 41 -35.48 -2.88 5.90
N ARG A 42 -36.03 -3.97 5.32
CA ARG A 42 -35.25 -4.90 4.49
C ARG A 42 -34.71 -4.22 3.22
N LEU A 43 -35.49 -3.33 2.61
CA LEU A 43 -35.04 -2.59 1.44
C LEU A 43 -33.91 -1.62 1.80
N VAL A 44 -34.04 -0.87 2.90
CA VAL A 44 -33.00 0.05 3.38
C VAL A 44 -31.69 -0.71 3.65
N LEU A 45 -31.74 -1.83 4.38
CA LEU A 45 -30.56 -2.64 4.67
C LEU A 45 -29.91 -3.18 3.39
N ARG A 46 -30.69 -3.63 2.40
CA ARG A 46 -30.16 -4.07 1.10
C ARG A 46 -29.49 -2.94 0.33
N ILE A 47 -30.02 -1.71 0.39
CA ILE A 47 -29.40 -0.55 -0.24
C ILE A 47 -28.05 -0.26 0.44
N MET A 48 -27.99 -0.28 1.77
CA MET A 48 -26.76 -0.07 2.53
C MET A 48 -25.70 -1.14 2.22
N ASP A 49 -26.10 -2.41 2.18
CA ASP A 49 -25.21 -3.53 1.81
C ASP A 49 -24.63 -3.33 0.40
N ALA A 50 -25.48 -2.97 -0.57
CA ALA A 50 -25.04 -2.71 -1.94
C ALA A 50 -24.09 -1.52 -2.04
N GLN A 51 -24.38 -0.41 -1.34
CA GLN A 51 -23.51 0.76 -1.29
C GLN A 51 -22.16 0.44 -0.64
N SER A 52 -22.17 -0.37 0.43
CA SER A 52 -20.95 -0.78 1.14
C SER A 52 -20.07 -1.64 0.24
N LEU A 53 -20.67 -2.61 -0.46
CA LEU A 53 -19.95 -3.44 -1.43
C LEU A 53 -19.33 -2.58 -2.55
N MET A 54 -20.09 -1.63 -3.13
CA MET A 54 -19.57 -0.73 -4.16
C MET A 54 -18.40 0.13 -3.66
N ALA A 55 -18.44 0.57 -2.39
CA ALA A 55 -17.37 1.34 -1.80
C ALA A 55 -16.11 0.49 -1.57
N GLU A 56 -16.26 -0.75 -1.11
CA GLU A 56 -15.16 -1.70 -0.93
C GLU A 56 -14.52 -2.09 -2.26
N GLU A 57 -15.31 -2.47 -3.27
CA GLU A 57 -14.81 -2.81 -4.60
C GLU A 57 -14.04 -1.63 -5.22
N ARG A 58 -14.58 -0.41 -5.13
CA ARG A 58 -13.89 0.80 -5.62
C ARG A 58 -12.59 1.07 -4.87
N SER A 59 -12.58 0.88 -3.55
CA SER A 59 -11.38 1.07 -2.72
C SER A 59 -10.28 0.09 -3.12
N MET A 60 -10.63 -1.19 -3.27
CA MET A 60 -9.71 -2.24 -3.71
C MET A 60 -9.18 -2.00 -5.12
N ASP A 61 -10.07 -1.68 -6.06
CA ASP A 61 -9.71 -1.39 -7.45
C ASP A 61 -8.74 -0.21 -7.54
N SER A 62 -9.05 0.88 -6.83
CA SER A 62 -8.17 2.05 -6.76
C SER A 62 -6.82 1.73 -6.12
N PHE A 63 -6.80 0.92 -5.07
CA PHE A 63 -5.56 0.52 -4.41
C PHE A 63 -4.67 -0.31 -5.34
N ILE A 64 -5.23 -1.34 -5.99
CA ILE A 64 -4.50 -2.23 -6.89
C ILE A 64 -3.97 -1.44 -8.10
N SER A 65 -4.82 -0.62 -8.71
CA SER A 65 -4.46 0.21 -9.88
C SER A 65 -3.36 1.21 -9.58
N GLY A 66 -3.29 1.73 -8.34
CA GLY A 66 -2.21 2.61 -7.91
C GLY A 66 -0.93 1.86 -7.49
N PHE A 67 -1.08 0.69 -6.87
CA PHE A 67 0.03 -0.08 -6.33
C PHE A 67 0.89 -0.72 -7.43
N GLU A 68 0.28 -1.32 -8.45
CA GLU A 68 1.02 -1.99 -9.52
C GLU A 68 2.07 -1.09 -10.20
N PRO A 69 1.73 0.11 -10.72
CA PRO A 69 2.71 0.98 -11.34
C PRO A 69 3.73 1.53 -10.33
N ALA A 70 3.32 1.83 -9.09
CA ALA A 70 4.23 2.27 -8.04
C ALA A 70 5.28 1.20 -7.71
N TRP A 71 4.87 -0.07 -7.67
CA TRP A 71 5.74 -1.21 -7.46
C TRP A 71 6.72 -1.38 -8.63
N GLN A 72 6.24 -1.30 -9.88
CA GLN A 72 7.10 -1.36 -11.07
C GLN A 72 8.15 -0.25 -11.06
N LEU A 73 7.74 1.00 -10.81
CA LEU A 73 8.65 2.13 -10.72
C LEU A 73 9.71 1.95 -9.61
N SER A 74 9.32 1.40 -8.46
CA SER A 74 10.26 1.12 -7.36
C SER A 74 11.32 0.08 -7.76
N ALA A 75 10.94 -0.93 -8.53
CA ALA A 75 11.85 -1.96 -9.02
C ALA A 75 12.82 -1.38 -10.06
N GLU A 76 12.34 -0.55 -10.99
CA GLU A 76 13.15 0.16 -11.97
C GLU A 76 14.18 1.09 -11.31
N LEU A 77 13.78 1.88 -10.31
CA LEU A 77 14.68 2.77 -9.58
C LEU A 77 15.76 1.98 -8.82
N ASN A 78 15.40 0.86 -8.20
CA ASN A 78 16.35 -0.02 -7.53
C ASN A 78 17.36 -0.64 -8.52
N GLN A 79 16.93 -0.98 -9.72
CA GLN A 79 17.83 -1.45 -10.78
C GLN A 79 18.77 -0.33 -11.24
N TYR A 80 18.25 0.86 -11.50
CA TYR A 80 19.04 2.01 -11.89
C TYR A 80 20.10 2.37 -10.83
N GLU A 81 19.76 2.32 -9.54
CA GLU A 81 20.72 2.54 -8.45
C GLU A 81 21.84 1.49 -8.45
N LYS A 82 21.51 0.21 -8.66
CA LYS A 82 22.50 -0.87 -8.76
C LYS A 82 23.45 -0.66 -9.93
N GLU A 83 22.93 -0.37 -11.12
CA GLU A 83 23.73 -0.12 -12.33
C GLU A 83 24.66 1.09 -12.16
N ARG A 84 24.14 2.19 -11.59
CA ARG A 84 24.91 3.40 -11.27
C ARG A 84 26.01 3.12 -10.24
N SER A 85 25.73 2.27 -9.25
CA SER A 85 26.70 1.86 -8.23
C SER A 85 27.83 1.04 -8.83
N VAL A 86 27.51 0.08 -9.71
CA VAL A 86 28.50 -0.73 -10.45
C VAL A 86 29.36 0.17 -11.34
N SER A 87 28.75 1.07 -12.11
CA SER A 87 29.46 2.04 -12.95
C SER A 87 30.46 2.89 -12.16
N ARG A 88 30.06 3.40 -10.98
CA ARG A 88 30.95 4.19 -10.10
C ARG A 88 32.13 3.35 -9.57
N CYS A 89 31.91 2.08 -9.26
CA CYS A 89 32.97 1.17 -8.82
C CYS A 89 33.96 0.88 -9.96
N THR A 90 33.50 0.70 -11.20
CA THR A 90 34.38 0.45 -12.34
C THR A 90 35.17 1.70 -12.73
N THR A 91 34.59 2.90 -12.66
CA THR A 91 35.33 4.15 -12.94
C THR A 91 36.45 4.38 -11.92
N LYS A 92 36.19 4.15 -10.63
CA LYS A 92 37.22 4.26 -9.57
C LYS A 92 38.35 3.25 -9.75
N ARG A 93 38.03 2.02 -10.15
CA ARG A 93 39.03 0.95 -10.38
C ARG A 93 39.91 1.27 -11.59
N SER A 94 39.33 1.78 -12.68
CA SER A 94 40.09 2.19 -13.87
C SER A 94 40.94 3.44 -13.62
N GLY A 95 40.41 4.44 -12.91
CA GLY A 95 41.19 5.65 -12.56
C GLY A 95 42.36 5.37 -11.62
N ALA A 96 42.24 4.41 -10.71
CA ALA A 96 43.34 3.96 -9.85
C ALA A 96 44.45 3.23 -10.63
N LEU A 97 44.10 2.45 -11.66
CA LEU A 97 45.07 1.76 -12.52
C LEU A 97 45.81 2.73 -13.45
N SER A 98 45.18 3.82 -13.90
CA SER A 98 45.80 4.83 -14.76
C SER A 98 46.84 5.72 -14.06
N MET A 99 46.83 5.79 -12.72
CA MET A 99 47.79 6.61 -11.95
C MET A 99 49.09 5.89 -11.59
N SER A 100 49.21 4.58 -11.84
CA SER A 100 50.38 3.77 -11.42
C SER A 100 51.56 3.79 -12.42
N GLY A 101 51.51 4.60 -13.47
CA GLY A 101 52.47 4.56 -14.59
C GLY A 101 53.46 5.73 -14.71
N LYS A 102 53.61 6.59 -13.69
CA LYS A 102 54.58 7.70 -13.72
C LYS A 102 55.41 7.77 -12.43
N GLU A 103 56.31 6.81 -12.28
CA GLU A 103 57.56 7.01 -11.56
C GLU A 103 58.67 6.39 -12.43
N GLU A 104 59.23 7.21 -13.33
CA GLU A 104 60.47 6.88 -14.05
C GLU A 104 61.60 7.80 -13.58
N ALA A 105 62.75 7.14 -13.39
CA ALA A 105 64.10 7.55 -13.69
C ALA A 105 64.74 8.69 -12.86
N THR A 106 65.61 8.27 -11.93
CA THR A 106 66.87 8.98 -11.63
C THR A 106 68.03 8.01 -11.80
#